data_AF-A0A4Z1FT66-F1
#
_entry.id   AF-A0A4Z1FT66-F1
#
_cell.length_a   1.000
_cell.length_b   1.000
_cell.length_c   1.000
_cell.angle_alpha   90.00
_cell.angle_beta   90.00
_cell.angle_gamma   90.00
#
_symmetry.space_group_name_H-M   'P 1'
#
loop_
_entity.id
_entity.type
_entity.pdbx_description
1 polymer ?
#
loop_
_entity_poly.entity_id
_entity_poly.type
_entity_poly.pdbx_seq_one_letter_code
_entity_poly.pdbx_strand_id
1 'polypeptide(L)'
;MLQRKFVFKHWYLLTRLLSPSRLLSTSSVKPSILTYDRHGQGATTSQDPVDDIPGTDPGYDHDLNDAVNDLHELIQVTVATNPKLVLVVGSIGAHVARIYAHKHPATVEGLLFLDSSIGNAEATDLWPNSHTSDIKESDVVGDDCTPKQYIEAYATLGRTFNTDIKSSEGLERRDFLQLLPKPSSPKLQGLNGKEPWLKVIGHDSEPSAEEMWRISKIPKSINRNYTQLQVFLFL
;
A
#
# COMPACT_ATOMS: atom_id res chain seq x y z
N MET A 1 10.52 1.19 15.08
CA MET A 1 10.63 2.60 15.55
C MET A 1 10.65 3.63 14.40
N LEU A 2 10.74 3.25 13.11
CA LEU A 2 10.82 4.21 11.99
C LEU A 2 9.48 4.72 11.42
N GLN A 3 8.35 4.03 11.60
CA GLN A 3 7.08 4.41 10.96
C GLN A 3 6.37 5.62 11.62
N ARG A 4 6.63 5.91 12.90
CA ARG A 4 5.81 6.81 13.74
C ARG A 4 5.86 8.32 13.41
N LYS A 5 6.71 8.78 12.48
CA LYS A 5 6.86 10.23 12.18
C LYS A 5 6.50 10.64 10.76
N PHE A 6 6.09 9.71 9.90
CA PHE A 6 6.11 9.94 8.45
C PHE A 6 4.75 10.14 7.78
N VAL A 7 3.64 9.60 8.32
CA VAL A 7 2.37 9.51 7.58
C VAL A 7 1.75 10.88 7.23
N PHE A 8 1.68 11.82 8.18
CA PHE A 8 1.05 13.14 7.95
C PHE A 8 1.84 14.08 7.02
N LYS A 9 3.18 13.91 6.92
CA LYS A 9 4.02 14.76 6.05
C LYS A 9 3.86 14.47 4.56
N HIS A 10 3.51 13.24 4.19
CA HIS A 10 3.42 12.82 2.79
C HIS A 10 2.26 13.51 2.06
N TRP A 11 1.11 13.65 2.72
CA TRP A 11 -0.08 14.22 2.09
C TRP A 11 -0.14 15.75 2.15
N TYR A 12 0.66 16.41 3.00
CA TYR A 12 0.65 17.86 3.16
C TYR A 12 1.00 18.63 1.87
N LEU A 13 1.95 18.13 1.09
CA LEU A 13 2.29 18.71 -0.21
C LEU A 13 1.16 18.48 -1.23
N LEU A 14 0.55 17.30 -1.23
CA LEU A 14 -0.58 17.00 -2.12
C LEU A 14 -1.79 17.87 -1.79
N THR A 15 -2.17 18.00 -0.51
CA THR A 15 -3.28 18.85 -0.09
C THR A 15 -3.03 20.33 -0.39
N ARG A 16 -1.78 20.80 -0.33
CA ARG A 16 -1.39 22.14 -0.81
C ARG A 16 -1.46 22.31 -2.33
N LEU A 17 -1.06 21.29 -3.10
CA LEU A 17 -1.11 21.35 -4.57
C LEU A 17 -2.54 21.25 -5.09
N LEU A 18 -3.36 20.43 -4.44
CA LEU A 18 -4.80 20.32 -4.67
C LEU A 18 -5.58 21.43 -3.97
N SER A 19 -4.90 22.34 -3.27
CA SER A 19 -5.58 23.45 -2.60
C SER A 19 -6.21 24.38 -3.63
N PRO A 20 -7.33 25.03 -3.27
CA PRO A 20 -8.16 25.79 -4.20
C PRO A 20 -7.47 26.95 -4.94
N SER A 21 -6.30 27.40 -4.47
CA SER A 21 -5.53 28.50 -5.06
C SER A 21 -4.55 28.07 -6.15
N ARG A 22 -4.37 26.76 -6.39
CA ARG A 22 -3.40 26.21 -7.35
C ARG A 22 -3.97 25.29 -8.42
N LEU A 23 -5.24 24.89 -8.29
CA LEU A 23 -5.93 24.14 -9.34
C LEU A 23 -6.25 25.09 -10.51
N LEU A 24 -5.67 24.83 -11.69
CA LEU A 24 -5.97 25.51 -12.98
C LEU A 24 -7.38 25.19 -13.52
N SER A 25 -8.31 24.82 -12.64
CA SER A 25 -9.65 24.40 -13.00
C SER A 25 -10.55 25.61 -13.20
N THR A 26 -11.17 25.70 -14.38
CA THR A 26 -12.26 26.64 -14.68
C THR A 26 -13.59 26.22 -14.05
N SER A 27 -13.65 25.06 -13.38
CA SER A 27 -14.84 24.58 -12.67
C SER A 27 -15.02 25.30 -11.33
N SER A 28 -16.24 25.76 -11.07
CA SER A 28 -16.64 26.33 -9.77
C SER A 28 -16.78 25.26 -8.68
N VAL A 29 -16.84 23.97 -9.04
CA VAL A 29 -16.98 22.85 -8.11
C VAL A 29 -15.60 22.36 -7.69
N LYS A 30 -15.33 22.41 -6.39
CA LYS A 30 -14.07 21.99 -5.77
C LYS A 30 -14.26 20.65 -5.06
N PRO A 31 -13.36 19.67 -5.23
CA PRO A 31 -13.44 18.42 -4.50
C PRO A 31 -13.14 18.67 -3.02
N SER A 32 -13.92 18.07 -2.13
CA SER A 32 -13.56 17.95 -0.72
C SER A 32 -12.44 16.92 -0.57
N ILE A 33 -11.47 17.20 0.29
CA ILE A 33 -10.34 16.30 0.55
C ILE A 33 -10.43 15.85 2.01
N LEU A 34 -10.48 14.53 2.20
CA LEU A 34 -10.37 13.88 3.50
C LEU A 34 -9.04 13.10 3.53
N THR A 35 -8.22 13.39 4.53
CA THR A 35 -7.04 12.60 4.86
C THR A 35 -7.21 12.09 6.28
N TYR A 36 -6.85 10.84 6.53
CA TYR A 36 -6.97 10.22 7.84
C TYR A 36 -5.77 9.31 8.10
N ASP A 37 -5.50 9.09 9.38
CA ASP A 37 -4.55 8.09 9.84
C ASP A 37 -5.35 6.89 10.36
N ARG A 38 -5.00 5.67 9.92
CA ARG A 38 -5.52 4.42 10.50
C ARG A 38 -5.06 4.26 11.94
N HIS A 39 -5.69 3.36 12.69
CA HIS A 39 -5.24 2.96 14.01
C HIS A 39 -3.75 2.57 13.99
N GLY A 40 -3.02 2.91 15.07
CA GLY A 40 -1.58 2.64 15.15
C GLY A 40 -0.67 3.45 14.21
N GLN A 41 -1.20 4.34 13.37
CA GLN A 41 -0.45 5.14 12.39
C GLN A 41 -0.52 6.65 12.66
N GLY A 42 0.50 7.37 12.18
CA GLY A 42 0.49 8.84 12.15
C GLY A 42 0.19 9.49 13.50
N ALA A 43 -0.83 10.35 13.53
CA ALA A 43 -1.34 11.01 14.74
C ALA A 43 -2.33 10.14 15.53
N THR A 44 -2.89 9.08 14.93
CA THR A 44 -3.75 8.10 15.60
C THR A 44 -2.89 7.11 16.37
N THR A 45 -2.44 7.52 17.55
CA THR A 45 -1.57 6.69 18.41
C THR A 45 -2.31 5.61 19.20
N SER A 46 -3.65 5.67 19.23
CA SER A 46 -4.48 4.61 19.78
C SER A 46 -4.43 3.37 18.90
N GLN A 47 -4.41 2.22 19.56
CA GLN A 47 -4.71 0.94 18.93
C GLN A 47 -6.15 0.91 18.43
N ASP A 48 -6.46 -0.06 17.58
CA ASP A 48 -7.83 -0.29 17.13
C ASP A 48 -8.71 -0.69 18.34
N PRO A 49 -9.96 -0.22 18.45
CA PRO A 49 -10.87 -0.67 19.49
C PRO A 49 -11.10 -2.19 19.54
N VAL A 50 -10.86 -2.90 18.43
CA VAL A 50 -10.92 -4.37 18.38
C VAL A 50 -9.60 -5.04 18.74
N ASP A 51 -8.53 -4.28 19.00
CA ASP A 51 -7.27 -4.86 19.43
C ASP A 51 -7.37 -5.45 20.86
N ASP A 52 -6.49 -6.39 21.22
CA ASP A 52 -6.45 -7.11 22.52
C ASP A 52 -7.63 -8.09 22.78
N ILE A 53 -8.28 -8.61 21.74
CA ILE A 53 -9.28 -9.69 21.90
C ILE A 53 -8.60 -10.95 22.47
N PRO A 54 -9.10 -11.54 23.58
CA PRO A 54 -8.54 -12.76 24.14
C PRO A 54 -8.49 -13.90 23.11
N GLY A 55 -7.28 -14.40 22.83
CA GLY A 55 -7.06 -15.51 21.90
C GLY A 55 -6.43 -15.13 20.56
N THR A 56 -6.17 -13.84 20.31
CA THR A 56 -5.36 -13.39 19.16
C THR A 56 -3.86 -13.42 19.48
N ASP A 57 -3.05 -13.63 18.45
CA ASP A 57 -1.60 -13.52 18.56
C ASP A 57 -1.23 -12.01 18.69
N PRO A 58 -0.50 -11.56 19.73
CA PRO A 58 -0.22 -10.13 19.91
C PRO A 58 0.47 -9.50 18.69
N GLY A 59 -0.06 -8.38 18.21
CA GLY A 59 0.43 -7.69 17.00
C GLY A 59 -0.23 -8.15 15.69
N TYR A 60 -1.32 -8.90 15.78
CA TYR A 60 -2.21 -9.32 14.70
C TYR A 60 -3.67 -9.09 15.12
N ASP A 61 -3.93 -7.88 15.57
CA ASP A 61 -5.05 -7.59 16.46
C ASP A 61 -6.31 -7.16 15.68
N HIS A 62 -6.14 -6.52 14.51
CA HIS A 62 -7.20 -6.19 13.54
C HIS A 62 -6.76 -6.53 12.11
N ASP A 63 -7.71 -6.78 11.20
CA ASP A 63 -7.47 -7.18 9.81
C ASP A 63 -7.80 -6.08 8.77
N LEU A 64 -7.68 -6.40 7.47
CA LEU A 64 -8.04 -5.46 6.40
C LEU A 64 -9.54 -5.14 6.36
N ASN A 65 -10.40 -6.05 6.80
CA ASN A 65 -11.83 -5.83 6.86
C ASN A 65 -12.17 -4.81 7.94
N ASP A 66 -11.50 -4.87 9.10
CA ASP A 66 -11.61 -3.88 10.17
C ASP A 66 -11.21 -2.49 9.65
N ALA A 67 -10.03 -2.37 9.04
CA ALA A 67 -9.57 -1.11 8.45
C ALA A 67 -10.52 -0.55 7.35
N VAL A 68 -11.21 -1.44 6.62
CA VAL A 68 -12.24 -1.04 5.63
C VAL A 68 -13.52 -0.55 6.31
N ASN A 69 -13.93 -1.20 7.40
CA ASN A 69 -15.10 -0.80 8.18
C ASN A 69 -14.87 0.57 8.83
N ASP A 70 -13.69 0.80 9.40
CA ASP A 70 -13.31 2.10 9.99
C ASP A 70 -13.33 3.22 8.95
N LEU A 71 -12.77 2.96 7.76
CA LEU A 71 -12.82 3.91 6.66
C LEU A 71 -14.27 4.22 6.27
N HIS A 72 -15.13 3.19 6.21
CA HIS A 72 -16.54 3.39 5.88
C HIS A 72 -17.25 4.22 6.94
N GLU A 73 -17.08 3.90 8.22
CA GLU A 73 -17.66 4.66 9.32
C GLU A 73 -17.18 6.12 9.29
N LEU A 74 -15.87 6.34 9.13
CA LEU A 74 -15.29 7.68 9.02
C LEU A 74 -15.93 8.48 7.88
N ILE A 75 -16.13 7.86 6.71
CA ILE A 75 -16.80 8.53 5.57
C ILE A 75 -18.25 8.87 5.91
N GLN A 76 -19.00 7.96 6.55
CA GLN A 76 -20.40 8.20 6.91
C GLN A 76 -20.56 9.34 7.93
N VAL A 77 -19.65 9.45 8.91
CA VAL A 77 -19.73 10.51 9.93
C VAL A 77 -19.20 11.86 9.42
N THR A 78 -18.28 11.85 8.45
CA THR A 78 -17.70 13.09 7.91
C THR A 78 -18.47 13.67 6.73
N VAL A 79 -19.19 12.83 5.97
CA VAL A 79 -19.89 13.24 4.75
C VAL A 79 -21.39 12.96 4.86
N ALA A 80 -22.20 14.02 4.91
CA ALA A 80 -23.63 13.96 5.17
C ALA A 80 -24.49 13.26 4.09
N THR A 81 -23.91 12.88 2.96
CA THR A 81 -24.58 12.24 1.81
C THR A 81 -23.71 11.14 1.23
N ASN A 82 -24.30 10.19 0.50
CA ASN A 82 -23.56 9.16 -0.24
C ASN A 82 -22.57 9.83 -1.22
N PRO A 83 -21.26 9.88 -0.91
CA PRO A 83 -20.32 10.63 -1.71
C PRO A 83 -19.88 9.83 -2.92
N LYS A 84 -19.55 10.53 -4.00
CA LYS A 84 -18.77 9.96 -5.10
C LYS A 84 -17.30 10.02 -4.70
N LEU A 85 -16.69 8.87 -4.45
CA LEU A 85 -15.35 8.79 -3.89
C LEU A 85 -14.29 8.61 -4.98
N VAL A 86 -13.18 9.34 -4.83
CA VAL A 86 -11.92 9.02 -5.48
C VAL A 86 -10.94 8.64 -4.37
N LEU A 87 -10.55 7.38 -4.30
CA LEU A 87 -9.60 6.92 -3.29
C LEU A 87 -8.18 7.06 -3.84
N VAL A 88 -7.39 7.89 -3.17
CA VAL A 88 -5.96 8.06 -3.44
C VAL A 88 -5.19 7.37 -2.33
N VAL A 89 -4.44 6.33 -2.68
CA VAL A 89 -3.82 5.44 -1.70
C VAL A 89 -2.40 5.08 -2.14
N GLY A 90 -1.55 4.79 -1.17
CA GLY A 90 -0.23 4.25 -1.45
C GLY A 90 0.11 3.04 -0.59
N SER A 91 1.08 2.26 -1.06
CA SER A 91 1.51 1.02 -0.42
C SER A 91 0.30 0.11 -0.11
N ILE A 92 0.20 -0.37 1.13
CA ILE A 92 -0.86 -1.22 1.68
C ILE A 92 -2.27 -0.63 1.56
N GLY A 93 -2.40 0.69 1.42
CA GLY A 93 -3.70 1.36 1.24
C GLY A 93 -4.42 0.91 -0.04
N ALA A 94 -3.69 0.39 -1.03
CA ALA A 94 -4.28 -0.21 -2.23
C ALA A 94 -5.18 -1.41 -1.91
N HIS A 95 -4.81 -2.25 -0.94
CA HIS A 95 -5.61 -3.40 -0.54
C HIS A 95 -6.90 -2.96 0.15
N VAL A 96 -6.80 -2.01 1.08
CA VAL A 96 -7.95 -1.39 1.75
C VAL A 96 -8.91 -0.79 0.71
N ALA A 97 -8.40 -0.01 -0.25
CA ALA A 97 -9.22 0.61 -1.28
C ALA A 97 -9.92 -0.40 -2.20
N ARG A 98 -9.23 -1.50 -2.58
CA ARG A 98 -9.83 -2.57 -3.39
C ARG A 98 -10.95 -3.27 -2.64
N ILE A 99 -10.73 -3.64 -1.38
CA ILE A 99 -11.73 -4.32 -0.55
C ILE A 99 -12.90 -3.37 -0.27
N TYR A 100 -12.63 -2.10 0.05
CA TYR A 100 -13.65 -1.07 0.23
C TYR A 100 -14.55 -0.94 -1.02
N ALA A 101 -13.96 -0.77 -2.20
CA ALA A 101 -14.69 -0.65 -3.46
C ALA A 101 -15.51 -1.92 -3.79
N HIS A 102 -15.06 -3.09 -3.33
CA HIS A 102 -15.79 -4.34 -3.48
C HIS A 102 -16.98 -4.44 -2.51
N LYS A 103 -16.78 -4.13 -1.23
CA LYS A 103 -17.81 -4.20 -0.18
C LYS A 103 -18.88 -3.11 -0.30
N HIS A 104 -18.51 -1.95 -0.84
CA HIS A 104 -19.38 -0.79 -1.00
C HIS A 104 -19.53 -0.44 -2.49
N PRO A 105 -20.21 -1.30 -3.29
CA PRO A 105 -20.37 -1.07 -4.71
C PRO A 105 -21.11 0.24 -4.98
N ALA A 106 -20.83 0.85 -6.13
CA ALA A 106 -21.40 2.13 -6.55
C ALA A 106 -21.12 3.31 -5.60
N THR A 107 -20.00 3.27 -4.86
CA THR A 107 -19.52 4.42 -4.06
C THR A 107 -18.22 5.03 -4.60
N VAL A 108 -17.35 4.19 -5.19
CA VAL A 108 -16.04 4.60 -5.71
C VAL A 108 -16.12 4.86 -7.21
N GLU A 109 -15.84 6.10 -7.60
CA GLU A 109 -15.74 6.54 -9.01
C GLU A 109 -14.32 6.34 -9.56
N GLY A 110 -13.30 6.46 -8.71
CA GLY A 110 -11.91 6.35 -9.13
C GLY A 110 -10.95 5.85 -8.05
N LEU A 111 -9.88 5.20 -8.51
CA LEU A 111 -8.80 4.65 -7.72
C LEU A 111 -7.47 5.16 -8.27
N LEU A 112 -6.71 5.84 -7.43
CA LEU A 112 -5.35 6.28 -7.73
C LEU A 112 -4.37 5.57 -6.79
N PHE A 113 -3.66 4.59 -7.32
CA PHE A 113 -2.67 3.80 -6.60
C PHE A 113 -1.28 4.40 -6.79
N LEU A 114 -0.68 4.84 -5.70
CA LEU A 114 0.63 5.47 -5.65
C LEU A 114 1.59 4.49 -5.00
N ASP A 115 2.41 3.81 -5.79
CA ASP A 115 3.34 2.80 -5.30
C ASP A 115 2.63 1.74 -4.43
N SER A 116 1.64 1.09 -5.02
CA SER A 116 0.83 0.08 -4.33
C SER A 116 1.62 -1.20 -4.09
N SER A 117 1.50 -1.76 -2.88
CA SER A 117 2.02 -3.09 -2.57
C SER A 117 1.27 -4.16 -3.34
N ILE A 118 1.97 -5.25 -3.69
CA ILE A 118 1.37 -6.39 -4.39
C ILE A 118 0.54 -7.20 -3.40
N GLY A 119 -0.69 -7.56 -3.81
CA GLY A 119 -1.66 -8.23 -2.92
C GLY A 119 -1.75 -9.74 -3.11
N ASN A 120 -1.07 -10.28 -4.11
CA ASN A 120 -1.21 -11.66 -4.56
C ASN A 120 0.14 -12.40 -4.68
N ALA A 121 1.20 -11.84 -4.12
CA ALA A 121 2.52 -12.45 -4.02
C ALA A 121 3.24 -11.89 -2.79
N GLU A 122 4.19 -12.65 -2.24
CA GLU A 122 5.09 -12.12 -1.22
C GLU A 122 6.12 -11.17 -1.84
N ALA A 123 6.68 -10.26 -1.04
CA ALA A 123 7.70 -9.35 -1.54
C ALA A 123 8.93 -10.10 -2.09
N THR A 124 9.28 -11.21 -1.45
CA THR A 124 10.37 -12.11 -1.87
C THR A 124 10.11 -12.85 -3.17
N ASP A 125 8.84 -13.05 -3.55
CA ASP A 125 8.51 -13.77 -4.80
C ASP A 125 8.88 -12.95 -6.04
N LEU A 126 9.13 -11.65 -5.86
CA LEU A 126 9.51 -10.73 -6.94
C LEU A 126 10.99 -10.80 -7.30
N TRP A 127 11.79 -11.44 -6.44
CA TRP A 127 13.22 -11.53 -6.56
C TRP A 127 13.61 -12.97 -6.92
N PRO A 128 14.63 -13.18 -7.76
CA PRO A 128 15.20 -14.52 -7.96
C PRO A 128 15.49 -15.21 -6.62
N ASN A 129 14.90 -16.39 -6.41
CA ASN A 129 14.99 -17.06 -5.12
C ASN A 129 16.41 -17.56 -4.86
N SER A 130 17.12 -16.88 -3.95
CA SER A 130 18.52 -17.12 -3.52
C SER A 130 18.84 -18.56 -3.06
N HIS A 131 17.82 -19.38 -2.79
CA HIS A 131 17.97 -20.74 -2.28
C HIS A 131 17.78 -21.83 -3.34
N THR A 132 17.55 -21.47 -4.60
CA THR A 132 17.37 -22.41 -5.70
C THR A 132 18.66 -22.59 -6.51
N SER A 133 18.85 -23.77 -7.10
CA SER A 133 20.05 -24.09 -7.91
C SER A 133 20.10 -23.35 -9.26
N ASP A 134 19.02 -22.69 -9.65
CA ASP A 134 18.81 -22.20 -11.02
C ASP A 134 19.22 -20.72 -11.17
N ILE A 135 19.76 -20.12 -10.11
CA ILE A 135 20.20 -18.72 -10.14
C ILE A 135 21.46 -18.58 -10.98
N LYS A 136 21.43 -17.65 -11.93
CA LYS A 136 22.62 -17.20 -12.62
C LYS A 136 23.25 -16.07 -11.83
N GLU A 137 24.58 -16.01 -11.82
CA GLU A 137 25.32 -14.93 -11.16
C GLU A 137 24.86 -13.54 -11.65
N SER A 138 24.52 -13.43 -12.94
CA SER A 138 23.94 -12.22 -13.53
C SER A 138 22.62 -11.77 -12.91
N ASP A 139 21.88 -12.66 -12.26
CA ASP A 139 20.57 -12.34 -11.67
C ASP A 139 20.72 -11.72 -10.27
N VAL A 140 21.87 -11.94 -9.62
CA VAL A 140 22.10 -11.59 -8.20
C VAL A 140 23.31 -10.69 -7.97
N VAL A 141 24.05 -10.36 -9.03
CA VAL A 141 25.20 -9.46 -8.98
C VAL A 141 24.90 -8.18 -9.75
N GLY A 142 25.30 -7.05 -9.16
CA GLY A 142 25.26 -5.74 -9.79
C GLY A 142 26.47 -4.91 -9.35
N ASP A 143 26.61 -3.70 -9.89
CA ASP A 143 27.76 -2.83 -9.62
C ASP A 143 28.01 -2.59 -8.11
N ASP A 144 26.95 -2.63 -7.30
CA ASP A 144 26.98 -2.47 -5.85
C ASP A 144 26.51 -3.71 -5.07
N CYS A 145 26.40 -4.88 -5.71
CA CYS A 145 25.84 -6.08 -5.12
C CYS A 145 26.67 -7.33 -5.43
N THR A 146 27.26 -7.93 -4.40
CA THR A 146 27.83 -9.29 -4.42
C THR A 146 26.76 -10.35 -4.12
N PRO A 147 26.98 -11.64 -4.46
CA PRO A 147 26.02 -12.70 -4.16
C PRO A 147 25.67 -12.80 -2.66
N LYS A 148 26.64 -12.55 -1.78
CA LYS A 148 26.40 -12.52 -0.33
C LYS A 148 25.48 -11.37 0.07
N GLN A 149 25.71 -10.17 -0.46
CA GLN A 149 24.85 -9.01 -0.21
C GLN A 149 23.45 -9.22 -0.77
N TYR A 150 23.31 -9.94 -1.88
CA TYR A 150 22.00 -10.32 -2.41
C TYR A 150 21.22 -11.20 -1.44
N ILE A 151 21.83 -12.26 -0.91
CA ILE A 151 21.18 -13.17 0.07
C ILE A 151 20.73 -12.37 1.32
N GLU A 152 21.60 -11.49 1.82
CA GLU A 152 21.28 -10.64 2.98
C GLU A 152 20.13 -9.66 2.67
N ALA A 153 20.11 -9.08 1.47
CA ALA A 153 19.06 -8.18 1.01
C ALA A 153 17.72 -8.91 0.82
N TYR A 154 17.74 -10.11 0.22
CA TYR A 154 16.56 -10.98 0.03
C TYR A 154 15.94 -11.34 1.38
N ALA A 155 16.76 -11.76 2.35
CA ALA A 155 16.29 -12.06 3.70
C ALA A 155 15.76 -10.83 4.43
N THR A 156 16.35 -9.66 4.19
CA THR A 156 15.87 -8.38 4.75
C THR A 156 14.55 -7.96 4.15
N LEU A 157 14.37 -8.14 2.84
CA LEU A 157 13.10 -7.89 2.14
C LEU A 157 11.98 -8.73 2.77
N GLY A 158 12.21 -10.04 2.93
CA GLY A 158 11.24 -10.95 3.54
C GLY A 158 10.86 -10.54 4.95
N ARG A 159 11.85 -10.31 5.83
CA ARG A 159 11.62 -9.87 7.22
C ARG A 159 10.98 -8.49 7.37
N THR A 160 10.87 -7.71 6.29
CA THR A 160 10.31 -6.36 6.33
C THR A 160 8.93 -6.31 5.71
N PHE A 161 8.72 -6.99 4.58
CA PHE A 161 7.54 -6.76 3.74
C PHE A 161 6.65 -7.97 3.57
N ASN A 162 7.12 -9.20 3.84
CA ASN A 162 6.26 -10.37 3.74
C ASN A 162 5.05 -10.26 4.67
N THR A 163 3.96 -10.91 4.28
CA THR A 163 2.66 -10.77 4.92
C THR A 163 2.61 -11.31 6.35
N ASP A 164 3.47 -12.27 6.67
CA ASP A 164 3.58 -12.87 8.00
C ASP A 164 4.32 -11.97 9.02
N ILE A 165 4.97 -10.91 8.57
CA ILE A 165 5.72 -10.00 9.44
C ILE A 165 4.76 -9.08 10.22
N LYS A 166 4.93 -9.04 11.54
CA LYS A 166 4.18 -8.11 12.40
C LYS A 166 4.43 -6.67 12.01
N SER A 167 3.34 -5.91 11.87
CA SER A 167 3.42 -4.46 11.66
C SER A 167 3.40 -3.75 13.01
N SER A 168 3.98 -2.55 13.08
CA SER A 168 3.82 -1.71 14.29
C SER A 168 2.43 -1.09 14.42
N GLU A 169 1.60 -1.28 13.39
CA GLU A 169 0.19 -0.88 13.33
C GLU A 169 -0.70 -1.84 14.09
N GLY A 170 -0.29 -3.11 14.25
CA GLY A 170 -1.19 -4.18 14.74
C GLY A 170 -1.98 -4.87 13.62
N LEU A 171 -1.96 -4.30 12.41
CA LEU A 171 -2.64 -4.84 11.23
C LEU A 171 -2.11 -6.24 10.87
N GLU A 172 -3.01 -7.22 10.96
CA GLU A 172 -2.89 -8.58 10.46
C GLU A 172 -2.83 -8.57 8.94
N ARG A 173 -1.83 -9.27 8.39
CA ARG A 173 -1.62 -9.32 6.94
C ARG A 173 -1.54 -10.73 6.36
N ARG A 174 -1.56 -11.76 7.21
CA ARG A 174 -1.37 -13.16 6.82
C ARG A 174 -2.42 -13.66 5.81
N ASP A 175 -3.58 -13.01 5.74
CA ASP A 175 -4.68 -13.34 4.86
C ASP A 175 -4.70 -12.53 3.54
N PHE A 176 -3.77 -11.60 3.31
CA PHE A 176 -3.76 -10.71 2.14
C PHE A 176 -3.86 -11.48 0.82
N LEU A 177 -3.05 -12.52 0.70
CA LEU A 177 -3.00 -13.37 -0.49
C LEU A 177 -4.31 -14.13 -0.72
N GLN A 178 -5.08 -14.39 0.34
CA GLN A 178 -6.38 -15.06 0.27
C GLN A 178 -7.50 -14.07 -0.07
N LEU A 179 -7.43 -12.85 0.46
CA LEU A 179 -8.40 -11.79 0.19
C LEU A 179 -8.28 -11.23 -1.24
N LEU A 180 -7.06 -11.13 -1.76
CA LEU A 180 -6.77 -10.57 -3.08
C LEU A 180 -5.92 -11.52 -3.95
N PRO A 181 -6.39 -12.75 -4.21
CA PRO A 181 -5.57 -13.82 -4.80
C PRO A 181 -5.21 -13.57 -6.27
N LYS A 182 -5.89 -12.63 -6.94
CA LYS A 182 -5.61 -12.26 -8.33
C LYS A 182 -5.61 -10.73 -8.49
N PRO A 183 -4.79 -10.19 -9.39
CA PRO A 183 -4.83 -8.78 -9.78
C PRO A 183 -6.23 -8.30 -10.21
N SER A 184 -6.90 -9.12 -11.02
CA SER A 184 -8.18 -8.81 -11.68
C SER A 184 -9.42 -9.16 -10.86
N SER A 185 -9.27 -9.61 -9.61
CA SER A 185 -10.39 -9.95 -8.73
C SER A 185 -10.22 -9.39 -7.31
N PRO A 186 -11.29 -8.98 -6.63
CA PRO A 186 -12.68 -8.96 -7.09
C PRO A 186 -12.91 -7.91 -8.19
N LYS A 187 -13.93 -8.14 -9.04
CA LYS A 187 -14.37 -7.12 -10.00
C LYS A 187 -14.98 -5.95 -9.24
N LEU A 188 -14.51 -4.75 -9.53
CA LEU A 188 -14.94 -3.54 -8.83
C LEU A 188 -16.12 -2.91 -9.56
N GLN A 189 -17.16 -2.55 -8.81
CA GLN A 189 -18.34 -1.90 -9.35
C GLN A 189 -18.39 -0.44 -8.87
N GLY A 190 -18.13 0.47 -9.79
CA GLY A 190 -18.28 1.91 -9.61
C GLY A 190 -19.71 2.38 -9.92
N LEU A 191 -19.88 3.68 -10.13
CA LEU A 191 -21.21 4.28 -10.31
C LEU A 191 -21.88 3.79 -11.60
N ASN A 192 -23.21 3.63 -11.53
CA ASN A 192 -24.06 3.23 -12.66
C ASN A 192 -23.63 1.90 -13.32
N GLY A 193 -23.05 0.98 -12.54
CA GLY A 193 -22.62 -0.33 -13.01
C GLY A 193 -21.35 -0.30 -13.89
N LYS A 194 -20.64 0.84 -13.95
CA LYS A 194 -19.34 0.94 -14.62
C LYS A 194 -18.21 0.58 -13.65
N GLU A 195 -17.10 0.08 -14.15
CA GLU A 195 -15.91 -0.11 -13.31
C GLU A 195 -15.31 1.26 -12.91
N PRO A 196 -14.77 1.42 -11.69
CA PRO A 196 -14.09 2.65 -11.29
C PRO A 196 -12.90 2.95 -12.20
N TRP A 197 -12.62 4.23 -12.45
CA TRP A 197 -11.42 4.61 -13.19
C TRP A 197 -10.17 4.28 -12.36
N LEU A 198 -9.29 3.42 -12.87
CA LEU A 198 -8.07 3.01 -12.18
C LEU A 198 -6.83 3.63 -12.83
N LYS A 199 -5.97 4.23 -12.00
CA LYS A 199 -4.62 4.64 -12.38
C LYS A 199 -3.62 4.17 -11.35
N VAL A 200 -2.59 3.48 -11.84
CA VAL A 200 -1.44 3.06 -11.04
C VAL A 200 -0.25 3.92 -11.42
N ILE A 201 0.44 4.46 -10.42
CA ILE A 201 1.66 5.26 -10.55
C ILE A 201 2.72 4.55 -9.72
N GLY A 202 3.75 4.02 -10.39
CA GLY A 202 4.90 3.41 -9.72
C GLY A 202 5.85 4.43 -9.11
N HIS A 203 6.82 3.93 -8.36
CA HIS A 203 7.96 4.69 -7.91
C HIS A 203 8.78 5.30 -9.07
N ASP A 204 9.45 6.41 -8.79
CA ASP A 204 10.65 6.76 -9.53
C ASP A 204 11.78 5.84 -9.06
N SER A 205 12.40 5.16 -10.03
CA SER A 205 13.42 4.15 -9.78
C SER A 205 14.62 4.65 -8.97
N GLU A 206 15.04 5.90 -9.17
CA GLU A 206 16.26 6.40 -8.54
C GLU A 206 16.05 6.83 -7.09
N PRO A 207 15.08 7.71 -6.78
CA PRO A 207 14.77 8.06 -5.39
C PRO A 207 14.34 6.85 -4.55
N SER A 208 13.62 5.89 -5.15
CA SER A 208 13.22 4.67 -4.45
C SER A 208 14.43 3.79 -4.11
N ALA A 209 15.36 3.59 -5.04
CA ALA A 209 16.58 2.84 -4.77
C ALA A 209 17.46 3.50 -3.68
N GLU A 210 17.59 4.84 -3.72
CA GLU A 210 18.28 5.60 -2.67
C GLU A 210 17.65 5.42 -1.29
N GLU A 211 16.33 5.53 -1.21
CA GLU A 211 15.61 5.38 0.05
C GLU A 211 15.72 3.95 0.60
N MET A 212 15.54 2.94 -0.25
CA MET A 212 15.64 1.52 0.13
C MET A 212 17.04 1.14 0.61
N TRP A 213 18.09 1.68 -0.01
CA TRP A 213 19.46 1.57 0.49
C TRP A 213 19.64 2.28 1.85
N ARG A 214 19.04 3.46 2.02
CA ARG A 214 19.13 4.23 3.26
C ARG A 214 18.49 3.48 4.43
N ILE A 215 17.29 2.94 4.24
CA ILE A 215 16.47 2.34 5.31
C ILE A 215 16.78 0.86 5.57
N SER A 216 17.07 0.08 4.53
CA SER A 216 17.16 -1.39 4.63
C SER A 216 18.48 -1.94 4.09
N LYS A 217 19.39 -1.08 3.61
CA LYS A 217 20.67 -1.49 2.99
C LYS A 217 20.51 -2.45 1.82
N ILE A 218 19.34 -2.43 1.17
CA ILE A 218 19.12 -3.17 -0.06
C ILE A 218 19.95 -2.49 -1.17
N PRO A 219 20.84 -3.22 -1.86
CA PRO A 219 21.63 -2.67 -2.96
C PRO A 219 20.76 -2.02 -4.03
N LYS A 220 21.22 -0.89 -4.56
CA LYS A 220 20.43 -0.05 -5.47
C LYS A 220 20.20 -0.75 -6.80
N SER A 221 21.22 -1.44 -7.34
CA SER A 221 21.08 -2.23 -8.57
C SER A 221 19.95 -3.26 -8.47
N ILE A 222 19.88 -3.98 -7.35
CA ILE A 222 18.86 -5.00 -7.10
C ILE A 222 17.46 -4.37 -6.96
N ASN A 223 17.34 -3.26 -6.23
CA ASN A 223 16.06 -2.58 -6.09
C ASN A 223 15.51 -2.10 -7.46
N ARG A 224 16.36 -1.49 -8.29
CA ARG A 224 15.98 -1.02 -9.63
C ARG A 224 15.53 -2.18 -10.51
N ASN A 225 16.20 -3.33 -10.43
CA ASN A 225 15.92 -4.48 -11.30
C ASN A 225 14.64 -5.22 -10.93
N TYR A 226 14.32 -5.38 -9.64
CA TYR A 226 13.25 -6.29 -9.20
C TYR A 226 12.10 -5.62 -8.45
N THR A 227 12.36 -4.53 -7.73
CA THR A 227 11.34 -3.89 -6.89
C THR A 227 10.51 -2.86 -7.65
N GLN A 228 10.95 -2.38 -8.82
CA GLN A 228 10.24 -1.36 -9.60
C GLN A 228 9.12 -1.90 -10.52
N LEU A 229 9.08 -3.22 -10.77
CA LEU A 229 8.13 -3.82 -11.73
C LEU A 229 6.68 -3.94 -11.22
N GLN A 230 6.37 -3.37 -10.05
CA GLN A 230 5.08 -3.55 -9.35
C GLN A 230 3.87 -2.98 -10.10
N VAL A 231 4.08 -2.08 -11.07
CA VAL A 231 2.98 -1.45 -11.85
C VAL A 231 2.22 -2.47 -12.71
N PHE A 232 2.86 -3.57 -13.14
CA PHE A 232 2.25 -4.54 -14.05
C PHE A 232 1.34 -5.57 -13.37
N LEU A 233 1.31 -5.62 -12.04
CA LEU A 233 0.59 -6.64 -11.27
C LEU A 233 -0.85 -6.23 -10.89
N PHE A 234 -1.38 -5.17 -11.50
CA PHE A 234 -2.75 -4.66 -11.27
C PHE A 234 -3.62 -4.65 -12.53
N LEU A 235 -3.10 -5.15 -13.67
CA LEU A 235 -3.82 -5.33 -14.93
C LEU A 235 -3.92 -6.83 -15.26
#